data_AF-R8ZZW5-F1
#
_entry.id   AF-R8ZZW5-F1
#
_cell.length_a   1.000
_cell.length_b   1.000
_cell.length_c   1.000
_cell.angle_alpha   90.00
_cell.angle_beta   90.00
_cell.angle_gamma   90.00
#
_symmetry.space_group_name_H-M   'P 1'
#
loop_
_entity.id
_entity.type
_entity.pdbx_description
1 polymer ?
#
loop_
_entity_poly.entity_id
_entity_poly.type
_entity_poly.pdbx_seq_one_letter_code
_entity_poly.pdbx_strand_id
1 'polypeptide(L)'
;MKHFFATISIFLLFLGLVHCASSSVGIATSNKPIPNTPYETVKTVEKTFTWYALDLIIFGIPFSEPPITDLYEKVMEEDAGDALVNIRYWNDKSIFGPLTRYRFTIKGDLVRFPSQPTIKSKK
;
A
#
# COMPACT_ATOMS: atom_id res chain seq x y z
N MET A 1 33.00 -7.05 35.14
CA MET A 1 32.96 -7.00 33.65
C MET A 1 31.81 -7.80 33.04
N LYS A 2 31.55 -9.06 33.45
CA LYS A 2 30.42 -9.87 32.93
C LYS A 2 29.04 -9.19 33.02
N HIS A 3 28.72 -8.56 34.15
CA HIS A 3 27.43 -7.89 34.35
C HIS A 3 27.23 -6.66 33.44
N PHE A 4 28.31 -5.99 33.05
CA PHE A 4 28.26 -4.81 32.17
C PHE A 4 27.97 -5.18 30.71
N PHE A 5 28.53 -6.31 30.25
CA PHE A 5 28.20 -6.87 28.94
C PHE A 5 26.76 -7.37 28.88
N ALA A 6 26.26 -7.98 29.95
CA ALA A 6 24.88 -8.45 30.04
C ALA A 6 23.88 -7.28 29.99
N THR A 7 24.12 -6.19 30.72
CA THR A 7 23.25 -5.01 30.70
C THR A 7 23.26 -4.31 29.35
N ILE A 8 24.41 -4.17 28.69
CA ILE A 8 24.49 -3.61 27.33
C ILE A 8 23.73 -4.49 26.33
N SER A 9 23.88 -5.81 26.41
CA SER A 9 23.17 -6.74 25.53
C SER A 9 21.66 -6.65 25.71
N ILE A 10 21.16 -6.55 26.95
CA ILE A 10 19.73 -6.42 27.25
C ILE A 10 19.22 -5.06 26.75
N PHE A 11 19.97 -3.99 26.94
CA PHE A 11 19.60 -2.64 26.48
C PHE A 11 19.49 -2.56 24.95
N LEU A 12 20.43 -3.17 24.21
CA LEU A 12 20.37 -3.27 22.75
C LEU A 12 19.19 -4.12 22.27
N LEU A 13 18.86 -5.20 22.99
CA LEU A 13 17.70 -6.03 22.67
C LEU A 13 16.38 -5.26 22.86
N PHE A 14 16.30 -4.43 23.92
CA PHE A 14 15.14 -3.55 24.16
C PHE A 14 15.00 -2.48 23.08
N LEU A 15 16.09 -1.85 22.62
CA LEU A 15 16.06 -0.87 21.53
C LEU A 15 15.52 -1.45 20.21
N GLY A 16 15.74 -2.75 19.95
CA GLY A 16 15.20 -3.44 18.78
C GLY A 16 13.69 -3.71 18.84
N LEU A 17 13.10 -3.76 20.04
CA LEU A 17 11.67 -4.07 20.23
C LEU A 17 10.75 -2.83 20.16
N VAL A 18 11.30 -1.61 20.23
CA VAL A 18 10.51 -0.35 20.26
C VAL A 18 10.28 0.29 18.88
N HIS A 19 10.89 -0.21 17.81
CA HIS A 19 10.76 0.37 16.47
C HIS A 19 9.67 -0.31 15.64
N CYS A 20 8.41 -0.03 15.96
CA CYS A 20 7.31 -0.28 15.03
C CYS A 20 7.30 0.86 13.99
N ALA A 21 8.09 0.70 12.92
CA ALA A 21 8.10 1.65 11.81
C ALA A 21 6.76 1.54 11.05
N SER A 22 5.80 2.40 11.40
CA SER A 22 4.56 2.56 10.65
C SER A 22 4.76 3.61 9.57
N SER A 23 4.85 3.18 8.32
CA SER A 23 4.85 4.09 7.16
C SER A 23 3.40 4.38 6.77
N SER A 24 2.96 5.63 6.93
CA SER A 24 1.68 6.08 6.36
C SER A 24 1.86 6.33 4.87
N VAL A 25 1.19 5.54 4.04
CA VAL A 25 1.12 5.78 2.60
C VAL A 25 -0.05 6.74 2.37
N GLY A 26 0.17 7.83 1.62
CA GLY A 26 -0.84 8.87 1.32
C GLY A 26 -1.95 8.39 0.37
N ILE A 27 -2.56 7.25 0.67
CA ILE A 27 -3.67 6.68 -0.10
C ILE A 27 -4.97 7.35 0.33
N ALA A 28 -5.64 7.95 -0.64
CA ALA A 28 -6.97 8.50 -0.48
C ALA A 28 -8.02 7.37 -0.45
N THR A 29 -9.16 7.63 0.20
CA THR A 29 -10.29 6.70 0.27
C THR A 29 -10.98 6.47 -1.08
N SER A 30 -10.69 7.31 -2.08
CA SER A 30 -11.09 7.17 -3.49
C SER A 30 -9.95 7.62 -4.40
N ASN A 31 -9.73 6.92 -5.51
CA ASN A 31 -8.68 7.27 -6.47
C ASN A 31 -9.07 8.43 -7.41
N LYS A 32 -10.37 8.70 -7.56
CA LYS A 32 -10.93 9.77 -8.40
C LYS A 32 -12.01 10.54 -7.62
N PRO A 33 -12.23 11.82 -7.95
CA PRO A 33 -13.37 12.57 -7.41
C PRO A 33 -14.67 11.90 -7.85
N ILE A 34 -15.53 11.57 -6.88
CA ILE A 34 -16.83 10.94 -7.15
C ILE A 34 -17.83 12.06 -7.49
N PRO A 35 -18.47 12.05 -8.67
CA PRO A 35 -19.56 12.96 -8.98
C PRO A 35 -20.74 12.73 -8.01
N ASN A 36 -21.60 13.74 -7.82
CA ASN A 36 -22.84 13.63 -7.02
C ASN A 36 -23.93 12.79 -7.75
N THR A 37 -23.54 11.70 -8.39
CA THR A 37 -24.40 10.75 -9.09
C THR A 37 -24.28 9.39 -8.43
N PRO A 38 -25.37 8.61 -8.35
CA PRO A 38 -25.28 7.23 -7.89
C PRO A 38 -24.32 6.44 -8.78
N TYR A 39 -23.52 5.58 -8.16
CA TYR A 39 -22.60 4.67 -8.82
C TYR A 39 -22.98 3.23 -8.50
N GLU A 40 -22.58 2.31 -9.37
CA GLU A 40 -22.79 0.88 -9.16
C GLU A 40 -21.46 0.20 -8.82
N THR A 41 -21.45 -0.58 -7.74
CA THR A 41 -20.30 -1.42 -7.37
C THR A 41 -20.28 -2.63 -8.29
N VAL A 42 -19.25 -2.72 -9.12
CA VAL A 42 -19.04 -3.85 -10.03
C VAL A 42 -18.49 -5.04 -9.26
N LYS A 43 -17.45 -4.81 -8.44
CA LYS A 43 -16.71 -5.87 -7.75
C LYS A 43 -15.80 -5.27 -6.66
N THR A 44 -15.56 -6.02 -5.58
CA THR A 44 -14.48 -5.71 -4.64
C THR A 44 -13.18 -6.32 -5.14
N VAL A 45 -12.16 -5.49 -5.33
CA VAL A 45 -10.83 -5.89 -5.80
C VAL A 45 -9.85 -5.92 -4.64
N GLU A 46 -8.97 -6.92 -4.64
CA GLU A 46 -7.92 -7.07 -3.63
C GLU A 46 -6.63 -7.51 -4.33
N LYS A 47 -5.57 -6.70 -4.23
CA LYS A 47 -4.26 -7.03 -4.79
C LYS A 47 -3.17 -6.86 -3.74
N THR A 48 -2.23 -7.81 -3.75
CA THR A 48 -1.05 -7.80 -2.90
C THR A 48 0.21 -7.64 -3.74
N PHE A 49 0.98 -6.61 -3.44
CA PHE A 49 2.26 -6.32 -4.04
C PHE A 49 3.37 -6.70 -3.07
N THR A 50 4.42 -7.35 -3.57
CA THR A 50 5.56 -7.79 -2.75
C THR A 50 6.85 -7.31 -3.36
N TRP A 51 7.71 -6.73 -2.54
CA TRP A 51 9.08 -6.40 -2.94
C TRP A 51 10.05 -6.69 -1.80
N TYR A 52 11.33 -6.71 -2.14
CA TYR A 52 12.41 -7.01 -1.21
C TYR A 52 13.38 -5.84 -1.15
N ALA A 53 14.01 -5.64 0.00
CA ALA A 53 15.08 -4.68 0.18
C ALA A 53 16.18 -5.28 1.04
N LEU A 54 17.39 -4.78 0.85
CA LEU A 54 18.47 -4.94 1.80
C LEU A 54 18.39 -3.82 2.83
N ASP A 55 18.03 -4.14 4.08
CA ASP A 55 17.99 -3.20 5.20
C ASP A 55 19.20 -3.45 6.12
N LEU A 56 20.18 -2.55 6.07
CA LEU A 56 21.34 -2.51 6.97
C LEU A 56 21.10 -1.52 8.11
N ILE A 57 20.00 -1.72 8.85
CA ILE A 57 19.53 -0.94 10.01
C ILE A 57 19.18 0.53 9.68
N ILE A 58 20.15 1.29 9.17
CA ILE A 58 20.05 2.71 8.86
C ILE A 58 19.81 2.93 7.36
N PHE A 59 20.34 2.03 6.52
CA PHE A 59 20.25 2.14 5.07
C PHE A 59 19.42 1.00 4.50
N GLY A 60 18.33 1.35 3.83
CA GLY A 60 17.50 0.42 3.07
C GLY A 60 17.69 0.63 1.57
N ILE A 61 18.14 -0.41 0.86
CA ILE A 61 18.24 -0.40 -0.60
C ILE A 61 17.18 -1.38 -1.14
N PRO A 62 16.07 -0.88 -1.73
CA PRO A 62 15.08 -1.75 -2.35
C PRO A 62 15.68 -2.41 -3.60
N PHE A 63 15.45 -3.71 -3.74
CA PHE A 63 15.87 -4.46 -4.93
C PHE A 63 14.99 -4.20 -6.16
N SER A 64 13.78 -3.70 -5.93
CA SER A 64 12.84 -3.30 -6.96
C SER A 64 12.09 -2.06 -6.51
N GLU A 65 11.69 -1.23 -7.45
CA GLU A 65 10.90 -0.03 -7.17
C GLU A 65 9.60 -0.40 -6.43
N PRO A 66 9.28 0.28 -5.31
CA PRO A 66 8.04 0.04 -4.60
C PRO A 66 6.86 0.43 -5.50
N PRO A 67 5.81 -0.40 -5.64
CA PRO A 67 4.77 -0.23 -6.65
C PRO A 67 3.69 0.79 -6.25
N ILE A 68 4.11 1.92 -5.67
CA ILE A 68 3.21 2.97 -5.18
C ILE A 68 2.77 3.90 -6.32
N THR A 69 3.65 4.20 -7.27
CA THR A 69 3.39 5.13 -8.39
C THR A 69 2.27 4.64 -9.29
N ASP A 70 2.29 3.35 -9.64
CA ASP A 70 1.36 2.76 -10.61
C ASP A 70 0.30 1.89 -9.92
N LEU A 71 0.09 2.11 -8.62
CA LEU A 71 -0.70 1.23 -7.77
C LEU A 71 -2.13 1.08 -8.28
N TYR A 72 -2.81 2.20 -8.53
CA TYR A 72 -4.21 2.19 -8.96
C TYR A 72 -4.36 1.65 -10.37
N GLU A 73 -3.40 1.94 -11.25
CA GLU A 73 -3.38 1.41 -12.61
C GLU A 73 -3.29 -0.12 -12.58
N LYS A 74 -2.31 -0.67 -11.85
CA LYS A 74 -2.17 -2.13 -11.69
C LYS A 74 -3.37 -2.78 -11.01
N VAL A 75 -4.06 -2.09 -10.09
CA VAL A 75 -5.28 -2.62 -9.46
C VAL A 75 -6.45 -2.64 -10.44
N MET A 76 -6.59 -1.61 -11.29
CA MET A 76 -7.69 -1.47 -12.25
C MET A 76 -7.44 -2.16 -13.59
N GLU A 77 -6.19 -2.53 -13.92
CA GLU A 77 -5.83 -3.12 -15.22
C GLU A 77 -6.61 -4.41 -15.54
N GLU A 78 -6.92 -5.21 -14.51
CA GLU A 78 -7.65 -6.48 -14.67
C GLU A 78 -9.17 -6.30 -14.74
N ASP A 79 -9.71 -5.18 -14.27
CA ASP A 79 -11.16 -5.01 -14.08
C ASP A 79 -11.64 -3.65 -14.66
N ALA A 80 -12.59 -3.68 -15.59
CA ALA A 80 -13.07 -2.53 -16.36
C ALA A 80 -14.01 -1.56 -15.59
N GLY A 81 -13.55 -1.03 -14.45
CA GLY A 81 -14.26 -0.02 -13.67
C GLY A 81 -13.73 1.40 -13.88
N ASP A 82 -14.54 2.40 -13.53
CA ASP A 82 -14.22 3.81 -13.75
C ASP A 82 -13.41 4.41 -12.59
N ALA A 83 -13.68 3.94 -11.36
CA ALA A 83 -13.04 4.40 -10.13
C ALA A 83 -12.97 3.29 -9.07
N LEU A 84 -12.09 3.50 -8.09
CA LEU A 84 -11.94 2.65 -6.92
C LEU A 84 -12.31 3.48 -5.68
N VAL A 85 -13.27 3.01 -4.91
CA VAL A 85 -13.79 3.67 -3.71
C VAL A 85 -13.65 2.78 -2.49
N ASN A 86 -13.86 3.34 -1.29
CA ASN A 86 -13.73 2.60 -0.02
C ASN A 86 -12.39 1.88 0.06
N ILE A 87 -11.32 2.56 -0.38
CA ILE A 87 -9.98 2.00 -0.44
C ILE A 87 -9.47 1.78 0.98
N ARG A 88 -9.02 0.56 1.23
CA ARG A 88 -8.36 0.13 2.46
C ARG A 88 -7.05 -0.51 2.07
N TYR A 89 -6.02 -0.26 2.86
CA TYR A 89 -4.72 -0.84 2.63
C TYR A 89 -4.06 -1.25 3.93
N TRP A 90 -3.15 -2.21 3.84
CA TRP A 90 -2.28 -2.59 4.94
C TRP A 90 -0.90 -2.94 4.41
N ASN A 91 0.10 -2.70 5.26
CA ASN A 91 1.49 -2.94 4.96
C ASN A 91 2.01 -3.98 5.94
N ASP A 92 2.59 -5.05 5.43
CA ASP A 92 3.30 -6.03 6.25
C ASP A 92 4.80 -5.94 5.93
N LYS A 93 5.62 -5.82 6.98
CA LYS A 93 7.08 -5.90 6.88
C LYS A 93 7.55 -7.17 7.57
N SER A 94 8.28 -8.02 6.85
CA SER A 94 8.94 -9.20 7.42
C SER A 94 10.45 -9.03 7.32
N ILE A 95 11.15 -9.05 8.45
CA ILE A 95 12.60 -8.80 8.54
C ILE A 95 13.32 -10.13 8.78
N PHE A 96 14.26 -10.47 7.91
CA PHE A 96 15.09 -11.68 7.94
C PHE A 96 16.57 -11.28 7.94
N GLY A 97 17.05 -10.76 9.08
CA GLY A 97 18.40 -10.20 9.17
C GLY A 97 18.53 -8.96 8.27
N PRO A 98 19.51 -8.90 7.34
CA PRO A 98 19.67 -7.76 6.44
C PRO A 98 18.65 -7.75 5.29
N LEU A 99 17.85 -8.80 5.13
CA LEU A 99 16.86 -8.88 4.06
C LEU A 99 15.48 -8.56 4.63
N THR A 100 14.80 -7.58 4.03
CA THR A 100 13.42 -7.23 4.36
C THR A 100 12.51 -7.58 3.20
N ARG A 101 11.39 -8.24 3.50
CA ARG A 101 10.26 -8.38 2.58
C ARG A 101 9.18 -7.38 2.97
N TYR A 102 8.79 -6.55 2.01
CA TYR A 102 7.64 -5.68 2.10
C TYR A 102 6.47 -6.29 1.36
N ARG A 103 5.30 -6.25 1.97
CA ARG A 103 4.02 -6.59 1.33
C ARG A 103 3.08 -5.42 1.51
N PHE A 104 2.49 -4.99 0.41
CA PHE A 104 1.47 -3.96 0.39
C PHE A 104 0.21 -4.56 -0.20
N THR A 105 -0.84 -4.65 0.61
CA THR A 105 -2.13 -5.12 0.12
C THR A 105 -3.12 -3.97 0.11
N ILE A 106 -3.82 -3.83 -1.01
CA ILE A 106 -4.88 -2.86 -1.23
C ILE A 106 -6.17 -3.58 -1.56
N LYS A 107 -7.24 -3.11 -0.95
CA LYS A 107 -8.60 -3.57 -1.14
C LYS A 107 -9.50 -2.38 -1.40
N GLY A 108 -10.41 -2.49 -2.35
CA GLY A 108 -11.38 -1.44 -2.60
C GLY A 108 -12.53 -1.94 -3.44
N ASP A 109 -13.57 -1.12 -3.52
CA ASP A 109 -14.74 -1.40 -4.33
C ASP A 109 -14.59 -0.71 -5.67
N LEU A 110 -14.56 -1.50 -6.73
CA LEU A 110 -14.52 -1.01 -8.09
C LEU A 110 -15.92 -0.58 -8.49
N VAL A 111 -16.06 0.68 -8.87
CA VAL A 111 -17.35 1.28 -9.22
C VAL A 111 -17.36 1.76 -10.66
N ARG A 112 -18.55 1.75 -11.23
CA ARG A 112 -18.83 2.27 -12.56
C ARG A 112 -19.90 3.34 -12.47
N PHE A 113 -19.71 4.42 -13.22
CA PHE A 113 -20.69 5.49 -13.29
C PHE A 113 -21.67 5.18 -14.44
N PRO A 114 -22.99 5.31 -14.22
CA PRO A 114 -23.93 5.24 -15.32
C PRO A 114 -23.57 6.36 -16.30
N SER A 115 -23.27 6.00 -17.55
CA SER A 115 -22.83 6.95 -18.57
C SER A 115 -23.86 8.06 -18.69
N GLN A 116 -23.48 9.30 -18.37
CA GLN A 116 -24.28 10.47 -18.73
C GLN A 116 -24.59 10.38 -20.22
N PRO A 117 -25.85 10.49 -20.66
CA PRO A 117 -26.17 10.53 -22.07
C PRO A 117 -25.46 11.74 -22.67
N THR A 118 -24.43 11.48 -23.48
CA THR A 118 -23.76 12.49 -24.29
C THR A 118 -24.82 13.19 -25.14
N ILE A 119 -25.26 14.37 -24.71
CA ILE A 119 -26.05 15.25 -25.55
C ILE A 119 -25.09 15.70 -26.66
N LYS A 120 -25.10 14.97 -27.78
CA LYS A 120 -24.46 15.43 -29.02
C LYS A 120 -25.12 16.75 -29.39
N SER A 121 -24.48 17.85 -29.05
CA SER A 121 -24.80 19.16 -29.60
C SER A 121 -24.53 19.08 -31.10
N LYS A 122 -25.61 18.91 -31.89
CA LYS A 122 -25.56 19.12 -33.33
C LYS A 122 -25.26 20.59 -33.56
N LYS A 123 -24.07 20.87 -34.08
CA LYS A 123 -23.78 22.14 -34.75
C LYS A 123 -23.92 21.93 -36.25
#